data_AF-A0A4V6NCI2-F1
#
_entry.id   AF-A0A4V6NCI2-F1
#
_cell.length_a   1.000
_cell.length_b   1.000
_cell.length_c   1.000
_cell.angle_alpha   90.00
_cell.angle_beta   90.00
_cell.angle_gamma   90.00
#
_symmetry.space_group_name_H-M   'P 1'
#
loop_
_entity.id
_entity.type
_entity.pdbx_description
1 polymer ?
#
loop_
_entity_poly.entity_id
_entity_poly.type
_entity_poly.pdbx_seq_one_letter_code
_entity_poly.pdbx_strand_id
1 'polypeptide(L)'
;MKTFTTAKNVWLAVGQLWTDIYRDGTRVLLVTDFAEPTTDAKGRARCQVSYRVVVRDGAQTTSARVQRIDADRLADPKLYALVTDPKLLAWVRGVQA
;
A
#
# COMPACT_ATOMS: atom_id res chain seq x y z
N MET A 1 -12.47 0.65 -11.05
CA MET A 1 -11.30 0.47 -10.16
C MET A 1 -11.56 -0.79 -9.33
N LYS A 2 -10.64 -1.77 -9.29
CA LYS A 2 -10.82 -2.97 -8.45
C LYS A 2 -10.72 -2.59 -6.97
N THR A 3 -11.54 -3.20 -6.12
CA THR A 3 -11.59 -2.95 -4.67
C THR A 3 -11.66 -4.27 -3.92
N PHE A 4 -11.15 -4.30 -2.69
CA PHE A 4 -11.13 -5.47 -1.82
C PHE A 4 -11.30 -5.04 -0.36
N THR A 5 -12.10 -5.77 0.41
CA THR A 5 -12.22 -5.56 1.86
C THR A 5 -11.46 -6.66 2.59
N THR A 6 -10.52 -6.27 3.44
CA THR A 6 -9.70 -7.19 4.23
C THR A 6 -10.52 -7.91 5.30
N ALA A 7 -9.98 -8.99 5.88
CA ALA A 7 -10.63 -9.69 6.98
C ALA A 7 -10.75 -8.83 8.25
N LYS A 8 -10.03 -7.70 8.30
CA LYS A 8 -10.11 -6.67 9.35
C LYS A 8 -11.06 -5.52 9.01
N ASN A 9 -11.95 -5.70 8.02
CA ASN A 9 -12.90 -4.68 7.56
C ASN A 9 -12.27 -3.38 7.03
N VAL A 10 -11.05 -3.45 6.50
CA VAL A 10 -10.40 -2.30 5.85
C VAL A 10 -10.65 -2.38 4.35
N TRP A 11 -11.14 -1.29 3.77
CA TRP A 11 -11.35 -1.18 2.33
C TRP A 11 -10.05 -0.78 1.62
N LEU A 12 -9.76 -1.49 0.54
CA LEU A 12 -8.57 -1.32 -0.29
C LEU A 12 -8.96 -1.15 -1.76
N ALA A 13 -8.22 -0.33 -2.50
CA ALA A 13 -8.36 -0.20 -3.94
C ALA A 13 -7.01 -0.06 -4.66
N VAL A 14 -6.98 -0.43 -5.95
CA VAL A 14 -5.81 -0.16 -6.81
C VAL A 14 -5.56 1.34 -6.85
N GLY A 15 -4.32 1.77 -6.64
CA GLY A 15 -3.96 3.18 -6.56
C GLY A 15 -4.01 3.78 -5.14
N GLN A 16 -4.43 3.01 -4.13
CA GLN A 16 -4.42 3.45 -2.74
C GLN A 16 -2.99 3.47 -2.19
N LEU A 17 -2.71 4.47 -1.35
CA LEU A 17 -1.37 4.79 -0.84
C LEU A 17 -1.28 4.59 0.66
N TRP A 18 -0.24 3.89 1.09
CA TRP A 18 0.08 3.63 2.50
C TRP A 18 1.52 4.05 2.79
N THR A 19 1.83 4.46 4.03
CA THR A 19 3.18 4.84 4.43
C THR A 19 3.59 4.14 5.72
N ASP A 20 4.85 3.76 5.80
CA ASP A 20 5.46 3.33 7.06
C ASP A 20 6.06 4.57 7.74
N ILE A 21 5.60 4.85 8.96
CA ILE A 21 5.99 6.04 9.74
C ILE A 21 7.23 5.74 10.63
N TYR A 22 7.65 4.48 10.73
CA TYR A 22 8.72 4.05 11.64
C TYR A 22 9.90 3.40 10.90
N ARG A 23 10.74 4.21 10.23
CA ARG A 23 12.18 3.95 9.94
C ARG A 23 12.73 4.94 8.92
N ASP A 24 13.79 5.68 9.27
CA ASP A 24 14.79 6.33 8.41
C ASP A 24 14.35 6.65 6.95
N GLY A 25 13.54 7.69 6.79
CA GLY A 25 13.00 8.16 5.51
C GLY A 25 11.53 7.80 5.28
N THR A 26 10.83 8.54 4.42
CA THR A 26 9.41 8.25 4.13
C THR A 26 9.31 7.19 3.04
N ARG A 27 8.70 6.05 3.35
CA ARG A 27 8.38 5.01 2.36
C ARG A 27 6.89 5.00 2.07
N VAL A 28 6.54 5.08 0.79
CA VAL A 28 5.16 5.00 0.32
C VAL A 28 4.97 3.71 -0.48
N LEU A 29 3.93 2.98 -0.10
CA LEU A 29 3.40 1.78 -0.73
C LEU A 29 2.23 2.17 -1.62
N LEU A 30 2.42 2.07 -2.92
CA LEU A 30 1.36 2.23 -3.91
C LEU A 30 0.83 0.86 -4.32
N VAL A 31 -0.43 0.56 -3.97
CA VAL A 31 -1.10 -0.66 -4.42
C VAL A 31 -1.27 -0.60 -5.94
N THR A 32 -0.69 -1.54 -6.68
CA THR A 32 -0.73 -1.56 -8.14
C THR A 32 -1.69 -2.61 -8.70
N ASP A 33 -1.92 -3.71 -7.97
CA ASP A 33 -2.83 -4.76 -8.40
C ASP A 33 -3.25 -5.69 -7.23
N PHE A 34 -4.32 -6.45 -7.43
CA PHE A 34 -4.80 -7.50 -6.53
C PHE A 34 -4.66 -8.88 -7.20
N ALA A 35 -4.16 -9.86 -6.44
CA ALA A 35 -4.26 -11.26 -6.83
C ALA A 35 -5.70 -11.78 -6.67
N GLU A 36 -5.99 -12.94 -7.27
CA GLU A 36 -7.26 -13.64 -7.06
C GLU A 36 -7.43 -13.93 -5.55
N PRO A 37 -8.58 -13.57 -4.95
CA PRO A 37 -8.85 -13.88 -3.55
C PRO A 37 -8.89 -15.39 -3.31
N THR A 38 -8.32 -15.81 -2.19
CA THR A 38 -8.35 -17.21 -1.73
C THR A 38 -8.89 -17.29 -0.32
N THR A 39 -9.27 -18.49 0.11
CA THR A 39 -9.71 -18.74 1.49
C THR A 39 -8.65 -19.55 2.20
N ASP A 40 -8.21 -19.09 3.37
CA ASP A 40 -7.25 -19.85 4.19
C ASP A 40 -7.91 -21.05 4.89
N ALA A 41 -7.09 -21.90 5.53
CA ALA A 41 -7.56 -23.07 6.26
C ALA A 41 -8.50 -22.73 7.45
N LYS A 42 -8.62 -21.46 7.84
CA LYS A 42 -9.50 -20.95 8.90
C LYS A 42 -10.76 -20.29 8.35
N GLY A 43 -11.01 -20.40 7.04
CA GLY A 43 -12.19 -19.82 6.39
C GLY A 43 -12.10 -18.31 6.13
N ARG A 44 -10.91 -17.69 6.27
CA ARG A 44 -10.75 -16.24 6.09
C ARG A 44 -10.40 -15.92 4.64
N ALA A 45 -11.05 -14.90 4.09
CA ALA A 45 -10.70 -14.34 2.80
C ALA A 45 -9.31 -13.70 2.86
N ARG A 46 -8.44 -14.07 1.93
CA ARG A 46 -7.08 -13.56 1.76
C ARG A 46 -6.96 -13.02 0.35
N CYS A 47 -6.25 -11.92 0.20
CA CYS A 47 -5.89 -11.39 -1.11
C CYS A 47 -4.48 -10.84 -1.01
N GLN A 48 -3.62 -11.22 -1.95
CA GLN A 48 -2.30 -10.60 -2.05
C GLN A 48 -2.39 -9.32 -2.87
N VAL A 49 -1.69 -8.29 -2.41
CA VAL A 49 -1.54 -7.04 -3.15
C VAL A 49 -0.14 -6.94 -3.69
N SER A 50 -0.05 -6.58 -4.97
CA SER A 50 1.19 -6.11 -5.57
C SER A 50 1.33 -4.61 -5.28
N TYR A 51 2.51 -4.17 -4.87
CA TYR A 51 2.77 -2.76 -4.58
C TYR A 51 4.09 -2.26 -5.15
N ARG A 52 4.19 -0.95 -5.39
CA ARG A 52 5.45 -0.24 -5.63
C ARG A 52 5.89 0.49 -4.37
N VAL A 53 7.16 0.38 -4.00
CA VAL A 53 7.76 1.18 -2.92
C VAL A 53 8.43 2.40 -3.52
N VAL A 54 8.07 3.56 -3.00
CA VAL A 54 8.74 4.83 -3.27
C VAL A 54 9.36 5.31 -1.97
N VAL A 55 10.68 5.47 -1.95
CA VAL A 55 11.42 5.98 -0.79
C VAL A 55 11.86 7.39 -1.09
N ARG A 56 11.55 8.30 -0.16
CA ARG A 56 12.03 9.67 -0.17
C ARG A 56 12.93 9.90 1.03
N ASP A 57 14.16 10.32 0.74
CA ASP A 57 15.14 10.74 1.73
C ASP A 57 15.64 12.14 1.34
N GLY A 58 15.18 13.16 2.06
CA GLY A 58 15.36 14.57 1.69
C GLY A 58 14.85 14.88 0.27
N ALA A 59 15.79 15.22 -0.62
CA ALA A 59 15.56 15.49 -2.04
C ALA A 59 15.73 14.27 -2.95
N GLN A 60 16.33 13.18 -2.45
CA GLN A 60 16.54 11.97 -3.24
C GLN A 60 15.30 11.09 -3.23
N THR A 61 15.04 10.48 -4.38
CA THR A 61 13.93 9.55 -4.56
C THR A 61 14.41 8.30 -5.25
N THR A 62 14.11 7.17 -4.61
CA THR A 62 14.33 5.85 -5.21
C THR A 62 13.02 5.09 -5.22
N SER A 63 12.78 4.34 -6.30
CA SER A 63 11.63 3.44 -6.36
C SER A 63 12.11 2.03 -6.66
N ALA A 64 11.69 1.08 -5.84
CA ALA A 64 12.03 -0.33 -6.02
C ALA A 64 10.86 -1.08 -6.69
N ARG A 65 11.21 -2.22 -7.30
CA ARG A 65 10.28 -3.07 -8.06
C ARG A 65 9.22 -3.71 -7.16
N VAL A 66 8.15 -4.15 -7.81
CA VAL A 66 6.95 -4.70 -7.21
C VAL A 66 7.23 -5.89 -6.30
N GLN A 67 6.69 -5.83 -5.08
CA GLN A 67 6.65 -6.96 -4.14
C GLN A 67 5.19 -7.30 -3.83
N ARG A 68 4.96 -8.52 -3.30
CA ARG A 68 3.63 -8.98 -2.86
C ARG A 68 3.58 -9.14 -1.36
N ILE A 69 2.52 -8.60 -0.76
CA ILE A 69 2.16 -8.86 0.64
C ILE A 69 0.70 -9.26 0.72
N ASP A 70 0.33 -9.84 1.85
CA ASP A 70 -1.08 -10.02 2.19
C ASP A 70 -1.75 -8.67 2.49
N ALA A 71 -2.94 -8.45 1.93
CA ALA A 71 -3.74 -7.24 2.12
C ALA A 71 -4.02 -6.93 3.60
N ASP A 72 -4.19 -7.95 4.44
CA ASP A 72 -4.42 -7.79 5.89
C ASP A 72 -3.24 -7.12 6.63
N ARG A 73 -2.05 -7.12 6.01
CA ARG A 73 -0.86 -6.46 6.57
C ARG A 73 -0.91 -4.94 6.43
N LEU A 74 -1.58 -4.42 5.39
CA LEU A 74 -1.82 -2.98 5.27
C LEU A 74 -2.81 -2.51 6.35
N ALA A 75 -3.72 -3.39 6.76
CA ALA A 75 -4.65 -3.14 7.86
C ALA A 75 -4.02 -3.25 9.26
N ASP A 76 -2.68 -3.30 9.39
CA ASP A 76 -1.99 -3.19 10.67
C ASP A 76 -1.48 -1.75 10.88
N PRO A 77 -2.14 -0.95 11.76
CA PRO A 77 -1.81 0.46 11.97
C PRO A 77 -0.40 0.68 12.52
N LYS A 78 0.19 -0.34 13.15
CA LYS A 78 1.55 -0.23 13.73
C LYS A 78 2.63 -0.39 12.68
N LEU A 79 2.30 -0.95 11.52
CA LEU A 79 3.23 -1.16 10.42
C LEU A 79 3.02 -0.15 9.29
N TYR A 80 1.77 0.25 9.03
CA TYR A 80 1.42 1.16 7.93
C TYR A 80 0.24 2.06 8.28
N ALA A 81 0.30 3.31 7.83
CA ALA A 81 -0.76 4.30 7.94
C ALA A 81 -1.25 4.72 6.55
N LEU A 82 -2.54 5.04 6.43
CA LEU A 82 -3.11 5.57 5.19
C LEU A 82 -2.52 6.96 4.90
N VAL A 83 -2.07 7.18 3.67
CA VAL A 83 -1.57 8.49 3.26
C VAL A 83 -2.75 9.38 2.86
N THR A 84 -2.91 10.50 3.55
CA THR A 84 -3.96 11.49 3.27
C THR A 84 -3.43 12.85 2.81
N ASP A 85 -2.11 13.06 2.79
CA ASP A 85 -1.48 14.33 2.34
C ASP A 85 -1.62 14.51 0.81
N PRO A 86 -2.39 15.49 0.32
CA PRO A 86 -2.61 15.70 -1.11
C PRO A 86 -1.34 15.95 -1.93
N LYS A 87 -0.34 16.64 -1.36
CA LYS A 87 0.92 16.95 -2.06
C LYS A 87 1.74 15.69 -2.25
N LEU A 88 1.81 14.84 -1.22
CA LEU A 88 2.50 13.55 -1.32
C LEU A 88 1.76 12.61 -2.29
N LEU A 89 0.42 12.58 -2.25
CA LEU A 89 -0.40 11.77 -3.16
C LEU A 89 -0.17 12.17 -4.62
N ALA A 90 -0.17 13.47 -4.94
CA ALA A 90 0.10 13.98 -6.29
C ALA A 90 1.51 13.59 -6.76
N TRP A 91 2.50 13.82 -5.90
CA TRP A 91 3.90 13.51 -6.19
C TRP A 91 4.16 12.02 -6.46
N VAL A 92 3.65 11.11 -5.62
CA VAL A 92 3.83 9.65 -5.81
C VAL A 92 3.16 9.16 -7.09
N ARG A 93 2.04 9.77 -7.48
CA ARG A 93 1.33 9.43 -8.71
C ARG A 93 1.99 10.02 -9.97
N GLY A 94 3.07 10.78 -9.81
CA GLY A 94 3.72 11.48 -10.92
C GLY A 94 2.83 12.55 -11.55
N VAL A 95 1.83 13.01 -10.82
CA VAL A 95 0.95 14.11 -11.23
C VAL A 95 1.63 15.39 -10.76
N GLN A 96 1.97 16.31 -11.67
CA GLN A 96 2.46 17.63 -11.26
C GLN A 96 1.40 18.29 -10.38
N ALA A 97 1.79 18.62 -9.14
CA ALA A 97 0.96 19.31 -8.16
C ALA A 97 0.84 20.81 -8.51
#